data_AF-A0A3C0J2K5-F1
#
_entry.id   AF-A0A3C0J2K5-F1
#
_cell.length_a   1.000
_cell.length_b   1.000
_cell.length_c   1.000
_cell.angle_alpha   90.00
_cell.angle_beta   90.00
_cell.angle_gamma   90.00
#
_symmetry.space_group_name_H-M   'P 1'
#
loop_
_entity.id
_entity.type
_entity.pdbx_description
1 polymer ?
#
loop_
_entity_poly.entity_id
_entity_poly.type
_entity_poly.pdbx_seq_one_letter_code
_entity_poly.pdbx_strand_id
1 'polypeptide(L)'
;GDTTVIVAPGFAGAFPNTDPLRLIGALRGLGFASVWEAAAGGEMLFAHYRAELAGRAGRIGAAISSACPAVVRLIEVHRPDLVPNLVPVVSPIVATSRAARVCGQRQVVCIASCAALRMECCPGDHVQAGDCVRGVEGGPDAVLTFAELSKLIDESGL
;
A
#
# COMPACT_ATOMS: atom_id res chain seq x y z
N GLY A 1 -10.52 14.95 -11.10
CA GLY A 1 -10.53 14.75 -9.65
C GLY A 1 -9.15 15.06 -9.10
N ASP A 2 -9.02 15.20 -7.78
CA ASP A 2 -7.73 15.41 -7.09
C ASP A 2 -7.25 14.14 -6.37
N THR A 3 -7.89 13.01 -6.69
CA THR A 3 -7.71 11.71 -6.07
C THR A 3 -6.90 10.80 -6.99
N THR A 4 -5.80 10.29 -6.47
CA THR A 4 -4.98 9.27 -7.13
C THR A 4 -5.29 7.90 -6.56
N VAL A 5 -5.22 6.89 -7.42
CA VAL A 5 -5.32 5.49 -7.00
C VAL A 5 -3.99 4.78 -7.20
N ILE A 6 -3.59 4.00 -6.20
CA ILE A 6 -2.42 3.12 -6.22
C ILE A 6 -2.92 1.68 -6.27
N VAL A 7 -2.50 0.92 -7.27
CA VAL A 7 -2.91 -0.48 -7.45
C VAL A 7 -1.76 -1.39 -7.05
N ALA A 8 -2.02 -2.35 -6.18
CA ALA A 8 -1.04 -3.37 -5.80
C ALA A 8 -0.79 -4.36 -6.95
N PRO A 9 0.44 -4.89 -7.11
CA PRO A 9 0.82 -5.74 -8.25
C PRO A 9 0.01 -7.05 -8.36
N GLY A 10 -0.66 -7.47 -7.29
CA GLY A 10 -1.56 -8.62 -7.30
C GLY A 10 -2.77 -8.48 -8.22
N PHE A 11 -3.02 -7.31 -8.82
CA PHE A 11 -4.17 -7.08 -9.70
C PHE A 11 -4.16 -8.01 -10.92
N ALA A 12 -2.98 -8.35 -11.46
CA ALA A 12 -2.86 -9.28 -12.59
C ALA A 12 -3.37 -10.69 -12.24
N GLY A 13 -3.21 -11.11 -10.98
CA GLY A 13 -3.77 -12.37 -10.49
C GLY A 13 -5.25 -12.28 -10.12
N ALA A 14 -5.70 -11.11 -9.66
CA ALA A 14 -7.11 -10.88 -9.31
C ALA A 14 -8.01 -10.74 -10.55
N PHE A 15 -7.47 -10.23 -11.65
CA PHE A 15 -8.18 -10.00 -12.91
C PHE A 15 -7.48 -10.69 -14.09
N PRO A 16 -7.32 -12.03 -14.08
CA PRO A 16 -6.44 -12.75 -15.01
C PRO A 16 -6.90 -12.68 -16.48
N ASN A 17 -8.18 -12.43 -16.72
CA ASN A 17 -8.78 -12.34 -18.05
C ASN A 17 -9.09 -10.89 -18.48
N THR A 18 -8.56 -9.90 -17.75
CA THR A 18 -8.81 -8.48 -18.03
C THR A 18 -7.54 -7.83 -18.53
N ASP A 19 -7.63 -7.12 -19.65
CA ASP A 19 -6.56 -6.24 -20.11
C ASP A 19 -6.28 -5.16 -19.04
N PRO A 20 -5.04 -5.01 -18.53
CA PRO A 20 -4.69 -3.97 -17.56
C PRO A 20 -5.16 -2.57 -17.98
N LEU A 21 -5.19 -2.26 -19.27
CA LEU A 21 -5.68 -0.96 -19.77
C LEU A 21 -7.19 -0.77 -19.55
N ARG A 22 -7.98 -1.85 -19.54
CA ARG A 22 -9.41 -1.79 -19.19
C ARG A 22 -9.59 -1.46 -17.71
N LEU A 23 -8.79 -2.07 -16.84
CA LEU A 23 -8.81 -1.75 -15.41
C LEU A 23 -8.45 -0.26 -15.19
N ILE A 24 -7.39 0.22 -15.85
CA ILE A 24 -7.01 1.65 -15.79
C ILE A 24 -8.13 2.54 -16.32
N GLY A 25 -8.80 2.14 -17.42
CA GLY A 25 -9.96 2.83 -17.98
C GLY A 25 -11.12 2.92 -17.00
N ALA A 26 -11.49 1.80 -16.37
CA ALA A 26 -12.55 1.75 -15.35
C ALA A 26 -12.21 2.64 -14.15
N LEU A 27 -10.97 2.60 -13.66
CA LEU A 27 -10.52 3.48 -12.56
C LEU A 27 -10.61 4.97 -12.94
N ARG A 28 -10.26 5.33 -14.17
CA ARG A 28 -10.49 6.71 -14.66
C ARG A 28 -11.98 7.04 -14.79
N GLY A 29 -12.80 6.08 -15.21
CA GLY A 29 -14.25 6.19 -15.28
C GLY A 29 -14.91 6.44 -13.91
N LEU A 30 -14.35 5.84 -12.85
CA LEU A 30 -14.72 6.10 -11.45
C LEU A 30 -14.28 7.49 -10.93
N GLY A 31 -13.52 8.25 -11.72
CA GLY A 31 -13.13 9.64 -11.41
C GLY A 31 -11.72 9.81 -10.83
N PHE A 32 -10.91 8.75 -10.75
CA PHE A 32 -9.51 8.86 -10.32
C PHE A 32 -8.68 9.64 -11.35
N ALA A 33 -7.92 10.61 -10.87
CA ALA A 33 -7.13 11.54 -11.68
C ALA A 33 -5.90 10.87 -12.29
N SER A 34 -5.26 9.99 -11.52
CA SER A 34 -4.10 9.23 -11.94
C SER A 34 -4.11 7.84 -11.31
N VAL A 35 -3.47 6.90 -12.00
CA VAL A 35 -3.36 5.49 -11.60
C VAL A 35 -1.87 5.17 -11.51
N TRP A 36 -1.43 4.73 -10.34
CA TRP A 36 -0.05 4.38 -10.04
C TRP A 36 0.04 2.91 -9.65
N GLU A 37 1.19 2.29 -9.87
CA GLU A 37 1.45 0.92 -9.43
C GLU A 37 2.34 0.90 -8.19
N ALA A 38 1.97 0.09 -7.19
CA ALA A 38 2.73 -0.05 -5.95
C ALA A 38 4.12 -0.68 -6.13
N ALA A 39 4.34 -1.41 -7.24
CA ALA A 39 5.63 -1.98 -7.58
C ALA A 39 6.73 -0.91 -7.67
N ALA A 40 6.41 0.29 -8.18
CA ALA A 40 7.32 1.43 -8.19
C ALA A 40 7.77 1.84 -6.77
N GLY A 41 6.87 1.75 -5.78
CA GLY A 41 7.24 1.96 -4.37
C GLY A 41 8.21 0.92 -3.85
N GLY A 42 8.08 -0.34 -4.29
CA GLY A 42 9.03 -1.41 -3.96
C GLY A 42 10.44 -1.12 -4.49
N GLU A 43 10.54 -0.62 -5.71
CA GLU A 43 11.82 -0.22 -6.32
C GLU A 43 12.48 0.94 -5.56
N MET A 44 11.70 1.95 -5.16
CA MET A 44 12.20 3.09 -4.35
C MET A 44 12.83 2.63 -3.03
N LEU A 45 12.30 1.55 -2.43
CA LEU A 45 12.76 1.04 -1.14
C LEU A 45 13.98 0.14 -1.24
N PHE A 46 14.39 -0.29 -2.44
CA PHE A 46 15.46 -1.26 -2.63
C PHE A 46 16.80 -0.80 -2.00
N ALA A 47 17.17 0.46 -2.21
CA ALA A 47 18.41 1.03 -1.65
C ALA A 47 18.38 1.06 -0.11
N HIS A 48 17.21 1.35 0.48
CA HIS A 48 17.02 1.36 1.93
C HIS A 48 17.14 -0.05 2.52
N TYR A 49 16.49 -1.04 1.91
CA TYR A 49 16.64 -2.44 2.30
C TYR A 49 18.10 -2.90 2.20
N ARG A 50 18.81 -2.56 1.11
CA ARG A 50 20.22 -2.90 0.95
C ARG A 50 21.11 -2.28 2.04
N ALA A 51 20.88 -1.02 2.39
CA ALA A 51 21.63 -0.33 3.44
C ALA A 51 21.39 -0.99 4.81
N GLU A 52 20.14 -1.28 5.14
CA GLU A 52 19.76 -1.97 6.38
C GLU A 52 20.39 -3.37 6.48
N LEU A 53 20.35 -4.15 5.39
CA LEU A 53 20.95 -5.48 5.36
C LEU A 53 22.46 -5.45 5.49
N ALA A 54 23.14 -4.49 4.85
CA ALA A 54 24.58 -4.31 4.98
C ALA A 54 25.00 -3.92 6.40
N GLY A 55 24.26 -3.01 7.05
CA GLY A 55 24.51 -2.59 8.43
C GLY A 55 24.26 -3.67 9.49
N ARG A 56 23.53 -4.73 9.14
CA ARG A 56 23.23 -5.89 9.99
C ARG A 56 24.25 -7.02 9.87
N ALA A 57 25.24 -6.92 8.98
CA ALA A 57 26.29 -7.92 8.87
C ALA A 57 27.01 -8.12 10.23
N GLY A 58 26.75 -9.26 10.89
CA GLY A 58 27.32 -9.62 12.19
C GLY A 58 26.48 -9.23 13.43
N ARG A 59 25.26 -8.70 13.29
CA ARG A 59 24.34 -8.40 14.41
C ARG A 59 22.98 -9.10 14.26
N ILE A 60 22.47 -9.60 15.39
CA ILE A 60 21.11 -10.08 15.72
C ILE A 60 20.26 -10.62 14.56
N GLY A 61 20.28 -11.95 14.39
CA GLY A 61 19.22 -12.76 13.77
C GLY A 61 18.90 -12.52 12.29
N ALA A 62 17.95 -13.30 11.74
CA ALA A 62 17.49 -13.12 10.37
C ALA A 62 16.73 -11.79 10.22
N ALA A 63 16.93 -11.09 9.10
CA ALA A 63 16.17 -9.89 8.77
C ALA A 63 14.77 -10.26 8.25
N ILE A 64 13.74 -9.61 8.78
CA ILE A 64 12.34 -9.83 8.43
C ILE A 64 11.82 -8.61 7.68
N SER A 65 11.27 -8.81 6.49
CA SER A 65 10.65 -7.74 5.70
C SER A 65 9.46 -7.12 6.44
N SER A 66 9.38 -5.79 6.40
CA SER A 66 8.28 -4.99 6.94
C SER A 66 7.23 -4.62 5.89
N ALA A 67 7.36 -5.13 4.66
CA ALA A 67 6.47 -4.76 3.54
C ALA A 67 5.01 -5.21 3.73
N CYS A 68 4.75 -6.16 4.64
CA CYS A 68 3.41 -6.65 4.94
C CYS A 68 2.96 -6.18 6.34
N PRO A 69 1.94 -5.32 6.45
CA PRO A 69 1.48 -4.83 7.75
C PRO A 69 0.88 -5.94 8.63
N ALA A 70 0.34 -7.01 8.03
CA ALA A 70 -0.11 -8.17 8.80
C ALA A 70 1.04 -8.89 9.52
N VAL A 71 2.19 -9.05 8.84
CA VAL A 71 3.40 -9.66 9.43
C VAL A 71 3.97 -8.77 10.52
N VAL A 72 4.06 -7.46 10.27
CA VAL A 72 4.50 -6.48 11.27
C VAL A 72 3.61 -6.57 12.52
N ARG A 73 2.28 -6.53 12.34
CA ARG A 73 1.33 -6.61 13.46
C ARG A 73 1.39 -7.93 14.21
N LEU A 74 1.53 -9.04 13.50
CA LEU A 74 1.71 -10.38 14.09
C LEU A 74 2.93 -10.39 15.02
N ILE A 75 4.05 -9.84 14.55
CA ILE A 75 5.30 -9.77 15.32
C ILE A 75 5.13 -8.83 16.53
N GLU A 76 4.61 -7.62 16.33
CA GLU A 76 4.41 -6.65 17.42
C GLU A 76 3.54 -7.20 18.55
N VAL A 77 2.49 -7.97 18.23
CA VAL A 77 1.52 -8.48 19.21
C VAL A 77 1.95 -9.82 19.80
N HIS A 78 2.40 -10.76 18.97
CA HIS A 78 2.58 -12.16 19.39
C HIS A 78 4.04 -12.57 19.54
N ARG A 79 4.98 -11.86 18.92
CA ARG A 79 6.42 -12.15 18.95
C ARG A 79 7.25 -10.87 19.13
N PRO A 80 7.01 -10.09 20.21
CA PRO A 80 7.70 -8.82 20.41
C PRO A 80 9.22 -8.96 20.50
N ASP A 81 9.71 -10.16 20.85
CA ASP A 81 11.12 -10.55 20.83
C ASP A 81 11.76 -10.44 19.43
N LEU A 82 10.96 -10.53 18.36
CA LEU A 82 11.39 -10.42 16.96
C LEU A 82 11.22 -9.02 16.38
N VAL A 83 10.73 -8.03 17.13
CA VAL A 83 10.62 -6.64 16.65
C VAL A 83 11.97 -6.08 16.17
N PRO A 84 13.12 -6.33 16.84
CA PRO A 84 14.43 -5.89 16.34
C PRO A 84 14.83 -6.50 14.99
N ASN A 85 14.23 -7.64 14.62
CA ASN A 85 14.47 -8.33 13.36
C ASN A 85 13.71 -7.71 12.18
N LEU A 86 12.66 -6.92 12.44
CA LEU A 86 11.98 -6.17 11.39
C LEU A 86 12.93 -5.15 10.76
N VAL A 87 12.94 -5.11 9.44
CA VAL A 87 13.65 -4.07 8.68
C VAL A 87 12.84 -2.76 8.83
N PRO A 88 13.43 -1.65 9.30
CA PRO A 88 12.71 -0.41 9.62
C PRO A 88 12.42 0.43 8.37
N VAL A 89 11.78 -0.19 7.38
CA VAL A 89 11.43 0.41 6.10
C VAL A 89 9.90 0.37 5.94
N VAL A 90 9.31 1.39 5.34
CA VAL A 90 7.85 1.42 5.11
C VAL A 90 7.42 0.42 4.03
N SER A 91 6.13 0.16 3.89
CA SER A 91 5.61 -0.69 2.82
C SER A 91 5.70 0.00 1.44
N PRO A 92 5.69 -0.77 0.34
CA PRO A 92 5.62 -0.21 -1.02
C PRO A 92 4.43 0.73 -1.22
N ILE A 93 3.27 0.43 -0.61
CA ILE A 93 2.07 1.28 -0.71
C ILE A 93 2.30 2.64 -0.04
N VAL A 94 2.90 2.64 1.15
CA VAL A 94 3.24 3.90 1.84
C VAL A 94 4.29 4.67 1.04
N ALA A 95 5.30 4.00 0.49
CA ALA A 95 6.32 4.65 -0.34
C ALA A 95 5.70 5.32 -1.59
N THR A 96 4.84 4.60 -2.33
CA THR A 96 4.14 5.17 -3.48
C THR A 96 3.16 6.28 -3.07
N SER A 97 2.49 6.16 -1.93
CA SER A 97 1.60 7.20 -1.40
C SER A 97 2.35 8.50 -1.12
N ARG A 98 3.51 8.41 -0.45
CA ARG A 98 4.40 9.56 -0.20
C ARG A 98 4.90 10.18 -1.51
N ALA A 99 5.30 9.36 -2.47
CA ALA A 99 5.74 9.84 -3.79
C ALA A 99 4.61 10.59 -4.52
N ALA A 100 3.38 10.04 -4.54
CA ALA A 100 2.23 10.70 -5.14
C ALA A 100 1.94 12.06 -4.48
N ARG A 101 2.04 12.15 -3.15
CA ARG A 101 1.86 13.41 -2.40
C ARG A 101 2.93 14.45 -2.73
N VAL A 102 4.19 14.04 -2.88
CA VAL A 102 5.28 14.92 -3.35
C VAL A 102 4.99 15.45 -4.77
N CYS A 103 4.35 14.64 -5.62
CA CYS A 103 3.87 15.05 -6.94
C CYS A 103 2.56 15.87 -6.90
N GLY A 104 2.11 16.32 -5.74
CA GLY A 104 0.96 17.22 -5.57
C GLY A 104 -0.40 16.52 -5.44
N GLN A 105 -0.44 15.19 -5.28
CA GLN A 105 -1.71 14.47 -5.10
C GLN A 105 -2.23 14.64 -3.66
N ARG A 106 -3.47 15.13 -3.53
CA ARG A 106 -4.06 15.46 -2.22
C ARG A 106 -4.71 14.25 -1.56
N GLN A 107 -5.36 13.41 -2.34
CA GLN A 107 -6.02 12.19 -1.86
C GLN A 107 -5.43 10.96 -2.55
N VAL A 108 -5.17 9.93 -1.76
CA VAL A 108 -4.57 8.67 -2.21
C VAL A 108 -5.44 7.52 -1.75
N VAL A 109 -6.00 6.79 -2.70
CA VAL A 109 -6.71 5.52 -2.45
C VAL A 109 -5.81 4.37 -2.90
N CYS A 110 -5.74 3.32 -2.10
CA CYS A 110 -5.02 2.10 -2.47
C CYS A 110 -6.03 0.99 -2.80
N ILE A 111 -5.75 0.21 -3.84
CA ILE A 111 -6.48 -1.01 -4.18
C ILE A 111 -5.53 -2.19 -4.08
N ALA A 112 -5.87 -3.21 -3.29
CA ALA A 112 -4.99 -4.34 -3.05
C ALA A 112 -5.74 -5.65 -2.78
N SER A 113 -5.01 -6.77 -2.68
CA SER A 113 -5.60 -8.06 -2.34
C SER A 113 -5.86 -8.23 -0.84
N CYS A 114 -5.20 -7.45 0.03
CA CYS A 114 -5.18 -7.67 1.46
C CYS A 114 -5.81 -6.50 2.24
N ALA A 115 -6.83 -6.80 3.04
CA ALA A 115 -7.46 -5.81 3.92
C ALA A 115 -6.53 -5.28 5.03
N ALA A 116 -5.47 -6.02 5.38
CA ALA A 116 -4.51 -5.60 6.41
C ALA A 116 -3.78 -4.30 6.06
N LEU A 117 -3.73 -3.90 4.79
CA LEU A 117 -3.19 -2.61 4.36
C LEU A 117 -3.95 -1.41 4.97
N ARG A 118 -5.20 -1.60 5.42
CA ARG A 118 -5.94 -0.57 6.17
C ARG A 118 -5.24 -0.14 7.46
N MET A 119 -4.41 -1.00 8.05
CA MET A 119 -3.62 -0.62 9.22
C MET A 119 -2.63 0.50 8.92
N GLU A 120 -2.22 0.66 7.66
CA GLU A 120 -1.31 1.70 7.20
C GLU A 120 -2.01 2.96 6.72
N CYS A 121 -3.36 2.97 6.68
CA CYS A 121 -4.12 4.16 6.32
C CYS A 121 -3.80 5.30 7.27
N CYS A 122 -3.53 6.48 6.72
CA CYS A 122 -3.34 7.72 7.46
C CYS A 122 -4.27 8.75 6.84
N PRO A 123 -5.53 8.80 7.31
CA PRO A 123 -6.55 9.64 6.73
C PRO A 123 -6.15 11.08 7.01
N GLY A 124 -6.06 11.89 5.95
CA GLY A 124 -5.97 13.33 6.11
C GLY A 124 -7.25 13.92 6.70
N ASP A 125 -7.38 15.25 6.68
CA ASP A 125 -8.51 16.00 7.26
C ASP A 125 -9.91 15.61 6.72
N HIS A 126 -9.99 14.78 5.67
CA HIS A 126 -11.20 14.49 4.91
C HIS A 126 -11.74 13.05 5.05
N VAL A 127 -11.05 12.15 5.75
CA VAL A 127 -11.50 10.76 5.95
C VAL A 127 -11.62 10.48 7.45
N GLN A 128 -12.73 9.86 7.87
CA GLN A 128 -12.97 9.59 9.28
C GLN A 128 -11.90 8.64 9.84
N ALA A 129 -11.22 9.05 10.90
CA ALA A 129 -10.12 8.34 11.57
C ALA A 129 -10.46 6.94 12.14
N GLY A 130 -11.69 6.46 11.97
CA GLY A 130 -12.23 5.28 12.63
C GLY A 130 -11.58 3.94 12.23
N ASP A 131 -10.97 3.86 11.05
CA ASP A 131 -10.45 2.58 10.51
C ASP A 131 -8.93 2.38 10.67
N CYS A 132 -8.22 3.37 11.22
CA CYS A 132 -6.76 3.42 11.17
C CYS A 132 -6.14 2.90 12.46
N VAL A 133 -5.93 1.58 12.51
CA VAL A 133 -5.46 0.88 13.73
C VAL A 133 -3.99 1.20 14.08
N ARG A 134 -3.11 1.42 13.09
CA ARG A 134 -1.72 1.89 13.34
C ARG A 134 -1.50 3.31 12.87
N GLY A 135 -1.93 3.64 11.65
CA GLY A 135 -1.69 4.96 11.06
C GLY A 135 -0.22 5.16 10.70
N VAL A 136 0.12 5.05 9.42
CA VAL A 136 1.50 5.31 8.96
C VAL A 136 1.55 6.65 8.26
N GLU A 137 2.32 7.59 8.79
CA GLU A 137 2.44 8.94 8.23
C GLU A 137 2.72 8.92 6.73
N GLY A 138 1.92 9.66 5.95
CA GLY A 138 2.02 9.70 4.50
C GLY A 138 1.52 8.44 3.79
N GLY A 139 0.85 7.53 4.51
CA GLY A 139 0.12 6.40 3.95
C GLY A 139 -1.11 6.81 3.14
N PRO A 140 -1.83 5.82 2.58
CA PRO A 140 -3.05 6.07 1.82
C PRO A 140 -4.17 6.59 2.74
N ASP A 141 -5.10 7.36 2.18
CA ASP A 141 -6.29 7.84 2.89
C ASP A 141 -7.33 6.71 3.05
N ALA A 142 -7.42 5.80 2.08
CA ALA A 142 -8.31 4.66 2.10
C ALA A 142 -7.71 3.44 1.38
N VAL A 143 -8.16 2.25 1.76
CA VAL A 143 -7.79 0.98 1.10
C VAL A 143 -9.05 0.20 0.75
N LEU A 144 -9.18 -0.12 -0.53
CA LEU A 144 -10.15 -1.06 -1.08
C LEU A 144 -9.47 -2.39 -1.41
N THR A 145 -10.18 -3.48 -1.19
CA THR A 145 -9.79 -4.79 -1.70
C THR A 145 -10.18 -4.93 -3.17
N PHE A 146 -9.56 -5.86 -3.90
CA PHE A 146 -10.00 -6.16 -5.28
C PHE A 146 -11.48 -6.58 -5.35
N ALA A 147 -12.00 -7.28 -4.34
CA ALA A 147 -13.42 -7.66 -4.28
C ALA A 147 -14.34 -6.43 -4.12
N GLU A 148 -13.95 -5.48 -3.29
CA GLU A 148 -14.69 -4.21 -3.12
C GLU A 148 -14.60 -3.33 -4.37
N LEU A 149 -13.44 -3.32 -5.05
CA LEU A 149 -13.30 -2.65 -6.34
C LEU A 149 -14.25 -3.26 -7.38
N SER A 150 -14.29 -4.59 -7.52
CA SER A 150 -15.20 -5.25 -8.48
C SER A 150 -16.65 -4.85 -8.23
N LYS A 151 -17.08 -4.89 -6.97
CA LYS A 151 -18.43 -4.46 -6.58
C LYS A 151 -18.68 -3.00 -6.95
N LEU A 152 -17.72 -2.11 -6.71
CA LEU A 152 -17.83 -0.69 -7.04
C LEU A 152 -17.93 -0.45 -8.56
N ILE A 153 -17.18 -1.20 -9.36
CA ILE A 153 -17.24 -1.14 -10.83
C ILE A 153 -18.63 -1.60 -11.32
N ASP A 154 -19.11 -2.73 -10.82
CA ASP A 154 -20.43 -3.28 -11.17
C ASP A 154 -21.56 -2.30 -10.83
N GLU A 155 -21.54 -1.71 -9.63
CA GLU A 155 -22.52 -0.71 -9.17
C GLU A 155 -22.47 0.58 -9.98
N SER A 156 -21.32 0.90 -10.57
CA SER A 156 -21.12 2.08 -11.43
C SER A 156 -21.47 1.82 -12.89
N GLY A 157 -21.81 0.57 -13.27
CA GLY A 157 -22.14 0.18 -14.63
C GLY A 157 -20.95 0.27 -15.61
N LEU A 158 -19.73 0.08 -15.11
CA LEU A 158 -18.48 0.14 -15.88
C LEU A 158 -17.95 -1.24 -16.27
#